data_AF-A0A1F6L832-F1
#
_entry.id   AF-A0A1F6L832-F1
#
_cell.length_a   1.000
_cell.length_b   1.000
_cell.length_c   1.000
_cell.angle_alpha   90.00
_cell.angle_beta   90.00
_cell.angle_gamma   90.00
#
_symmetry.space_group_name_H-M   'P 1'
#
loop_
_entity.id
_entity.type
_entity.pdbx_description
1 polymer ?
#
loop_
_entity_poly.entity_id
_entity_poly.type
_entity_poly.pdbx_seq_one_letter_code
_entity_poly.pdbx_strand_id
1 'polypeptide(L)'
;MEANPAETSAADTELEKFKDLAYRAAAELENYKRRALREREDASAAQKERFVARLLPVLDAFDLAELSIDAGVPEEIRKKYLDGYRAIGRQVLSVLEAMGLSAIQLPPDALFHPGEQEAVETEEVPGLDAPMVLHVLQKGYRLDGRLIRPVRVRVGVSTVNERGESHEQSHRD
;
A
#
# COMPACT_ATOMS: atom_id res chain seq x y z
N MET A 1 -48.05 -24.49 -54.22
CA MET A 1 -47.24 -25.10 -53.15
C MET A 1 -47.32 -24.12 -51.98
N GLU A 2 -48.44 -24.16 -51.24
CA GLU A 2 -48.67 -23.28 -50.10
C GLU A 2 -47.96 -23.89 -48.90
N ALA A 3 -47.04 -23.13 -48.29
CA ALA A 3 -46.33 -23.56 -47.10
C ALA A 3 -47.31 -23.72 -45.93
N ASN A 4 -47.18 -24.81 -45.18
CA ASN A 4 -48.06 -25.16 -44.08
C ASN A 4 -47.88 -24.13 -42.93
N PRO A 5 -48.93 -23.43 -42.47
CA PRO A 5 -48.82 -22.37 -41.45
C PRO A 5 -48.24 -22.87 -40.10
N ALA A 6 -48.35 -24.18 -39.81
CA ALA A 6 -47.73 -24.78 -38.63
C ALA A 6 -46.19 -24.86 -38.72
N GLU A 7 -45.63 -25.04 -39.92
CA GLU A 7 -44.17 -25.07 -40.13
C GLU A 7 -43.57 -23.66 -40.05
N THR A 8 -44.30 -22.65 -40.53
CA THR A 8 -43.91 -21.24 -40.42
C THR A 8 -43.86 -20.78 -38.96
N SER A 9 -44.88 -21.15 -38.15
CA SER A 9 -44.91 -20.84 -36.72
C SER A 9 -43.77 -21.47 -35.91
N ALA A 10 -43.38 -22.71 -36.25
CA ALA A 10 -42.28 -23.38 -35.59
C ALA A 10 -40.93 -22.72 -35.93
N ALA A 11 -40.73 -22.39 -37.21
CA ALA A 11 -39.53 -21.68 -37.69
C ALA A 11 -39.38 -20.28 -37.05
N ASP A 12 -40.47 -19.52 -36.91
CA ASP A 12 -40.46 -18.21 -36.25
C ASP A 12 -40.10 -18.33 -34.76
N THR A 13 -40.59 -19.38 -34.09
CA THR A 13 -40.29 -19.63 -32.67
C THR A 13 -38.82 -20.02 -32.46
N GLU A 14 -38.25 -20.84 -33.35
CA GLU A 14 -36.82 -21.16 -33.34
C GLU A 14 -35.97 -19.91 -33.62
N LEU A 15 -36.38 -19.09 -34.58
CA LEU A 15 -35.70 -17.84 -34.90
C LEU A 15 -35.65 -16.90 -33.69
N GLU A 16 -36.76 -16.72 -32.97
CA GLU A 16 -36.80 -15.92 -31.75
C GLU A 16 -35.89 -16.48 -30.63
N LYS A 17 -35.85 -17.80 -30.46
CA LYS A 17 -34.91 -18.45 -29.51
C LYS A 17 -33.45 -18.20 -29.89
N PHE A 18 -33.10 -18.30 -31.17
CA PHE A 18 -31.73 -18.02 -31.63
C PHE A 18 -31.37 -16.54 -31.50
N LYS A 19 -32.31 -15.62 -31.75
CA LYS A 19 -32.10 -14.18 -31.50
C LYS A 19 -31.84 -13.89 -30.02
N ASP A 20 -32.67 -14.44 -29.12
CA ASP A 20 -32.48 -14.26 -27.68
C ASP A 20 -31.13 -14.84 -27.22
N LEU A 21 -30.77 -16.04 -27.68
CA LEU A 21 -29.45 -16.63 -27.41
C LEU A 21 -28.31 -15.74 -27.92
N ALA A 22 -28.43 -15.21 -29.14
CA ALA A 22 -27.42 -14.33 -29.73
C ALA A 22 -27.29 -13.02 -28.95
N TYR A 23 -28.40 -12.41 -28.49
CA TYR A 23 -28.37 -11.21 -27.67
C TYR A 23 -27.72 -11.46 -26.30
N ARG A 24 -28.05 -12.59 -25.65
CA ARG A 24 -27.42 -12.98 -24.38
C ARG A 24 -25.93 -13.23 -24.55
N ALA A 25 -25.53 -13.99 -25.57
CA ALA A 25 -24.12 -14.24 -25.88
C ALA A 25 -23.35 -12.94 -26.17
N ALA A 26 -23.96 -11.99 -26.87
CA ALA A 26 -23.36 -10.68 -27.11
C ALA A 26 -23.18 -9.88 -25.81
N ALA A 27 -24.17 -9.90 -24.91
CA ALA A 27 -24.10 -9.25 -23.61
C ALA A 27 -23.03 -9.89 -22.70
N GLU A 28 -22.95 -11.23 -22.68
CA GLU A 28 -21.92 -11.96 -21.94
C GLU A 28 -20.51 -11.64 -22.46
N LEU A 29 -20.34 -11.55 -23.79
CA LEU A 29 -19.08 -11.19 -24.40
C LEU A 29 -18.65 -9.76 -24.03
N GLU A 30 -19.58 -8.81 -24.03
CA GLU A 30 -19.32 -7.42 -23.62
C GLU A 30 -18.93 -7.33 -22.14
N ASN A 31 -19.64 -8.04 -21.27
CA ASN A 31 -19.31 -8.13 -19.84
C ASN A 31 -17.93 -8.78 -19.62
N TYR A 32 -17.64 -9.86 -20.35
CA TYR A 32 -16.33 -10.51 -20.32
C TYR A 32 -15.21 -9.56 -20.75
N LYS A 33 -15.38 -8.83 -21.87
CA LYS A 33 -14.39 -7.85 -22.34
C LYS A 33 -14.10 -6.78 -21.30
N ARG A 34 -15.14 -6.21 -20.68
CA ARG A 34 -15.00 -5.21 -19.61
C ARG A 34 -14.27 -5.77 -18.40
N ARG A 35 -14.58 -7.01 -18.00
CA ARG A 35 -13.91 -7.67 -16.89
C ARG A 35 -12.44 -7.95 -17.20
N ALA A 36 -12.15 -8.51 -18.37
CA ALA A 36 -10.79 -8.81 -18.81
C ALA A 36 -9.91 -7.55 -18.91
N LEU A 37 -10.48 -6.41 -19.33
CA LEU A 37 -9.76 -5.14 -19.34
C LEU A 37 -9.34 -4.71 -17.93
N ARG A 38 -10.28 -4.75 -16.97
CA ARG A 38 -10.02 -4.41 -15.56
C ARG A 38 -8.97 -5.34 -14.94
N GLU A 39 -9.10 -6.64 -15.15
CA GLU A 39 -8.13 -7.62 -14.65
C GLU A 39 -6.71 -7.35 -15.19
N ARG A 40 -6.60 -6.93 -16.47
CA ARG A 40 -5.31 -6.57 -17.06
C ARG A 40 -4.73 -5.29 -16.44
N GLU A 41 -5.57 -4.29 -16.19
CA GLU A 41 -5.17 -3.04 -15.53
C GLU A 41 -4.72 -3.30 -14.09
N ASP A 42 -5.49 -4.08 -13.32
CA ASP A 42 -5.17 -4.47 -11.95
C ASP A 42 -3.87 -5.29 -11.87
N ALA A 43 -3.67 -6.23 -12.80
CA ALA A 43 -2.43 -7.00 -12.89
C ALA A 43 -1.22 -6.09 -13.17
N SER A 44 -1.38 -5.12 -14.07
CA SER A 44 -0.33 -4.15 -14.37
C SER A 44 0.00 -3.27 -13.16
N ALA A 45 -1.03 -2.78 -12.45
CA ALA A 45 -0.86 -2.00 -11.23
C ALA A 45 -0.16 -2.80 -10.13
N ALA A 46 -0.59 -4.05 -9.88
CA ALA A 46 0.03 -4.92 -8.89
C ALA A 46 1.50 -5.25 -9.23
N GLN A 47 1.83 -5.41 -10.51
CA GLN A 47 3.22 -5.62 -10.93
C GLN A 47 4.08 -4.36 -10.69
N LYS A 48 3.54 -3.18 -10.98
CA LYS A 48 4.18 -1.88 -10.69
C LYS A 48 4.42 -1.72 -9.18
N GLU A 49 3.40 -1.98 -8.36
CA GLU A 49 3.50 -1.96 -6.88
C GLU A 49 4.61 -2.88 -6.38
N ARG A 50 4.64 -4.15 -6.83
CA ARG A 50 5.67 -5.12 -6.44
C ARG A 50 7.07 -4.69 -6.86
N PHE A 51 7.21 -4.12 -8.05
CA PHE A 51 8.50 -3.64 -8.55
C PHE A 51 9.04 -2.49 -7.67
N VAL A 52 8.19 -1.48 -7.41
CA VAL A 52 8.57 -0.33 -6.58
C VAL A 52 8.86 -0.78 -5.14
N ALA A 53 8.03 -1.65 -4.57
CA ALA A 53 8.24 -2.18 -3.22
C ALA A 53 9.62 -2.87 -3.07
N ARG A 54 10.08 -3.60 -4.10
CA ARG A 54 11.40 -4.24 -4.11
C ARG A 54 12.57 -3.26 -4.24
N LEU A 55 12.33 -2.04 -4.72
CA LEU A 55 13.33 -0.97 -4.80
C LEU A 55 13.41 -0.15 -3.51
N LEU A 56 12.39 -0.14 -2.66
CA LEU A 56 12.41 0.64 -1.42
C LEU A 56 13.60 0.32 -0.49
N PRO A 57 14.06 -0.93 -0.33
CA PRO A 57 15.28 -1.22 0.44
C PRO A 57 16.54 -0.53 -0.09
N VAL A 58 16.59 -0.22 -1.40
CA VAL A 58 17.69 0.55 -1.99
C VAL A 58 17.65 1.99 -1.49
N LEU A 59 16.46 2.61 -1.42
CA LEU A 59 16.30 3.94 -0.83
C LEU A 59 16.69 3.96 0.64
N ASP A 60 16.33 2.91 1.40
CA ASP A 60 16.73 2.81 2.80
C ASP A 60 18.25 2.64 2.95
N ALA A 61 18.89 1.90 2.04
CA ALA A 61 20.34 1.81 1.99
C ALA A 61 20.97 3.17 1.68
N PHE A 62 20.30 4.02 0.88
CA PHE A 62 20.73 5.41 0.67
C PHE A 62 20.71 6.21 1.97
N ASP A 63 19.60 6.18 2.70
CA ASP A 63 19.47 6.85 3.99
C ASP A 63 20.51 6.33 5.02
N LEU A 64 20.74 5.01 5.06
CA LEU A 64 21.69 4.40 5.99
C LEU A 64 23.15 4.76 5.68
N ALA A 65 23.56 4.74 4.41
CA ALA A 65 24.93 5.07 4.06
C ALA A 65 25.23 6.56 4.25
N GLU A 66 24.24 7.45 4.11
CA GLU A 66 24.37 8.86 4.49
C GLU A 66 24.73 9.01 5.98
N LEU A 67 24.14 8.21 6.86
CA LEU A 67 24.43 8.21 8.31
C LEU A 67 25.78 7.57 8.67
N SER A 68 26.32 6.73 7.78
CA SER A 68 27.52 5.90 8.06
C SER A 68 28.85 6.55 7.66
N ILE A 69 28.85 7.82 7.24
CA ILE A 69 30.06 8.50 6.76
C ILE A 69 30.98 8.87 7.93
N ASP A 70 32.16 8.25 7.95
CA ASP A 70 33.16 8.33 9.03
C ASP A 70 33.60 9.76 9.38
N ALA A 71 33.56 10.08 10.68
CA ALA A 71 34.11 11.27 11.33
C ALA A 71 35.60 11.53 11.01
N GLY A 72 36.38 10.52 10.63
CA GLY A 72 37.81 10.63 10.31
C GLY A 72 38.16 11.28 8.96
N VAL A 73 37.20 11.47 8.05
CA VAL A 73 37.44 12.08 6.73
C VAL A 73 37.47 13.62 6.81
N PRO A 74 38.40 14.33 6.14
CA PRO A 74 38.37 15.79 6.10
C PRO A 74 37.00 16.33 5.68
N GLU A 75 36.51 17.35 6.39
CA GLU A 75 35.14 17.84 6.25
C GLU A 75 34.78 18.27 4.82
N GLU A 76 35.69 18.95 4.12
CA GLU A 76 35.47 19.33 2.72
C GLU A 76 35.31 18.14 1.78
N ILE A 77 36.12 17.10 1.99
CA ILE A 77 36.08 15.88 1.19
C ILE A 77 34.75 15.18 1.47
N ARG A 78 34.42 14.99 2.74
CA ARG A 78 33.16 14.41 3.20
C ARG A 78 31.95 15.12 2.59
N LYS A 79 31.94 16.44 2.62
CA LYS A 79 30.85 17.26 2.07
C LYS A 79 30.66 17.05 0.57
N LYS A 80 31.75 17.08 -0.21
CA LYS A 80 31.68 16.85 -1.67
C LYS A 80 31.15 15.45 -2.02
N TYR A 81 31.62 14.43 -1.32
CA TYR A 81 31.11 13.06 -1.51
C TYR A 81 29.64 12.95 -1.12
N LEU A 82 29.26 13.51 0.03
CA LEU A 82 27.89 13.46 0.53
C LEU A 82 26.92 14.23 -0.37
N ASP A 83 27.33 15.37 -0.93
CA ASP A 83 26.50 16.13 -1.87
C ASP A 83 26.23 15.36 -3.16
N GLY A 84 27.27 14.72 -3.72
CA GLY A 84 27.12 13.86 -4.89
C GLY A 84 26.25 12.64 -4.61
N TYR A 85 26.45 12.01 -3.45
CA TYR A 85 25.65 10.87 -2.99
C TYR A 85 24.16 11.22 -2.83
N ARG A 86 23.87 12.32 -2.13
CA ARG A 86 22.51 12.85 -1.97
C ARG A 86 21.88 13.22 -3.31
N ALA A 87 22.66 13.73 -4.27
CA ALA A 87 22.16 14.03 -5.60
C ALA A 87 21.66 12.77 -6.33
N ILE A 88 22.42 11.67 -6.24
CA ILE A 88 22.02 10.37 -6.80
C ILE A 88 20.75 9.87 -6.10
N GLY A 89 20.71 9.90 -4.75
CA GLY A 89 19.54 9.48 -3.98
C GLY A 89 18.28 10.27 -4.36
N ARG A 90 18.40 11.61 -4.48
CA ARG A 90 17.30 12.48 -4.95
C ARG A 90 16.86 12.15 -6.38
N GLN A 91 17.80 11.84 -7.28
CA GLN A 91 17.46 11.48 -8.65
C GLN A 91 16.67 10.16 -8.70
N VAL A 92 17.08 9.16 -7.92
CA VAL A 92 16.33 7.90 -7.80
C VAL A 92 14.94 8.14 -7.24
N LEU A 93 14.83 8.92 -6.16
CA LEU A 93 13.54 9.26 -5.56
C LEU A 93 12.64 9.99 -6.56
N SER A 94 13.17 10.98 -7.27
CA SER A 94 12.43 11.76 -8.27
C SER A 94 11.87 10.90 -9.40
N VAL A 95 12.62 9.88 -9.85
CA VAL A 95 12.11 8.91 -10.84
C VAL A 95 10.95 8.10 -10.27
N LEU A 96 11.05 7.64 -9.02
CA LEU A 96 9.99 6.89 -8.37
C LEU A 96 8.75 7.76 -8.10
N GLU A 97 8.93 9.03 -7.73
CA GLU A 97 7.86 10.01 -7.56
C GLU A 97 7.12 10.26 -8.88
N ALA A 98 7.86 10.37 -10.01
CA ALA A 98 7.25 10.45 -11.33
C ALA A 98 6.47 9.18 -11.71
N MET A 99 6.81 8.03 -11.12
CA MET A 99 6.04 6.80 -11.21
C MET A 99 4.85 6.75 -10.23
N GLY A 100 4.57 7.81 -9.48
CA GLY A 100 3.45 7.90 -8.55
C GLY A 100 3.77 7.50 -7.11
N LEU A 101 5.06 7.30 -6.77
CA LEU A 101 5.48 7.06 -5.39
C LEU A 101 5.33 8.35 -4.58
N SER A 102 4.83 8.25 -3.35
CA SER A 102 4.76 9.35 -2.40
C SER A 102 5.15 8.88 -1.01
N ALA A 103 6.01 9.65 -0.33
CA ALA A 103 6.38 9.38 1.04
C ALA A 103 5.24 9.76 2.00
N ILE A 104 5.00 8.92 3.00
CA ILE A 104 4.05 9.23 4.07
C ILE A 104 4.75 10.18 5.04
N GLN A 105 4.25 11.41 5.13
CA GLN A 105 4.76 12.43 6.04
C GLN A 105 3.98 12.38 7.34
N LEU A 106 4.72 12.32 8.45
CA LEU A 106 4.15 12.42 9.80
C LEU A 106 4.54 13.77 10.39
N PRO A 107 3.59 14.57 10.88
CA PRO A 107 3.95 15.77 11.62
C PRO A 107 4.71 15.41 12.91
N PRO A 108 5.46 16.37 13.49
CA PRO A 108 5.91 16.24 14.87
C PRO A 108 4.71 15.90 15.76
N ASP A 109 4.92 15.00 16.73
CA ASP A 109 3.90 14.59 17.70
C ASP A 109 2.64 13.94 17.07
N ALA A 110 2.77 13.34 15.88
CA ALA A 110 1.66 12.63 15.22
C ALA A 110 1.08 11.52 16.11
N LEU A 111 -0.25 11.40 16.17
CA LEU A 111 -0.90 10.24 16.77
C LEU A 111 -0.58 8.97 15.99
N PHE A 112 -0.52 7.84 16.71
CA PHE A 112 -0.31 6.54 16.08
C PHE A 112 -1.56 6.07 15.33
N HIS A 113 -1.39 5.70 14.06
CA HIS A 113 -2.46 5.23 13.17
C HIS A 113 -2.10 3.86 12.56
N PRO A 114 -2.67 2.74 13.08
CA PRO A 114 -2.35 1.38 12.63
C PRO A 114 -2.61 1.11 11.14
N GLY A 115 -3.44 1.92 10.48
CA GLY A 115 -3.74 1.76 9.05
C GLY A 115 -2.55 2.08 8.13
N GLU A 116 -1.61 2.91 8.57
CA GLU A 116 -0.48 3.39 7.75
C GLU A 116 0.86 3.30 8.47
N GLN A 117 0.84 2.96 9.75
CA GLN A 117 2.00 2.96 10.62
C GLN A 117 2.10 1.61 11.33
N GLU A 118 3.33 1.12 11.44
CA GLU A 118 3.69 -0.10 12.13
C GLU A 118 4.55 0.26 13.34
N ALA A 119 4.03 -0.01 14.54
CA ALA A 119 4.77 0.18 15.78
C ALA A 119 5.78 -0.96 15.95
N VAL A 120 7.07 -0.66 15.78
CA VAL A 120 8.15 -1.65 15.93
C VAL A 120 8.70 -1.65 17.35
N GLU A 121 8.71 -0.47 17.97
CA GLU A 121 9.21 -0.26 19.31
C GLU A 121 8.19 0.56 20.08
N THR A 122 8.03 0.27 21.37
CA THR A 122 7.19 1.05 22.27
C THR A 122 8.04 1.58 23.42
N GLU A 123 7.77 2.81 23.82
CA GLU A 123 8.46 3.49 24.91
C GLU A 123 7.43 4.08 25.87
N GLU A 124 7.66 3.88 27.15
CA GLU A 124 6.80 4.39 28.22
C GLU A 124 7.04 5.89 28.42
N VAL A 125 6.04 6.72 28.14
CA VAL A 125 6.12 8.17 28.28
C VAL A 125 5.03 8.66 29.24
N PRO A 126 5.40 9.19 30.43
CA PRO A 126 4.43 9.72 31.38
C PRO A 126 3.61 10.88 30.82
N GLY A 127 2.31 10.88 31.09
CA GLY A 127 1.42 11.98 30.72
C GLY A 127 0.93 11.97 29.28
N LEU A 128 1.11 10.87 28.53
CA LEU A 128 0.43 10.70 27.25
C LEU A 128 -1.03 10.29 27.44
N ASP A 129 -1.92 10.99 26.74
CA ASP A 129 -3.36 10.65 26.68
C ASP A 129 -3.66 9.59 25.61
N ALA A 130 -2.79 9.46 24.60
CA ALA A 130 -2.94 8.51 23.50
C ALA A 130 -1.57 8.07 22.94
N PRO A 131 -1.49 6.91 22.28
CA PRO A 131 -0.26 6.48 21.62
C PRO A 131 0.19 7.47 20.54
N MET A 132 1.45 7.91 20.62
CA MET A 132 2.00 8.90 19.69
C MET A 132 3.30 8.42 19.05
N VAL A 133 3.59 8.89 17.84
CA VAL A 133 4.82 8.60 17.13
C VAL A 133 5.95 9.43 17.72
N LEU A 134 6.93 8.77 18.34
CA LEU A 134 8.13 9.41 18.87
C LEU A 134 9.20 9.58 17.80
N HIS A 135 9.45 8.52 17.05
CA HIS A 135 10.47 8.51 16.00
C HIS A 135 10.05 7.66 14.81
N VAL A 136 10.37 8.17 13.61
CA VAL A 136 10.28 7.39 12.37
C VAL A 136 11.58 6.61 12.21
N LEU A 137 11.47 5.28 12.26
CA LEU A 137 12.59 4.35 12.08
C LEU A 137 12.79 4.00 10.61
N GLN A 138 11.70 3.92 9.84
CA GLN A 138 11.73 3.67 8.40
C GLN A 138 10.58 4.41 7.72
N LYS A 139 10.88 5.12 6.63
CA LYS A 139 9.89 5.88 5.85
C LYS A 139 8.85 4.95 5.25
N GLY A 140 7.57 5.32 5.36
CA GLY A 140 6.47 4.67 4.66
C GLY A 140 6.19 5.31 3.31
N TYR A 141 5.54 4.56 2.41
CA TYR A 141 5.29 4.99 1.05
C TYR A 141 3.93 4.52 0.51
N ARG A 142 3.34 5.34 -0.35
CA ARG A 142 2.19 5.00 -1.18
C ARG A 142 2.54 5.07 -2.66
N LEU A 143 1.95 4.20 -3.46
CA LEU A 143 2.04 4.24 -4.93
C LEU A 143 0.64 4.48 -5.49
N ASP A 144 0.46 5.56 -6.26
CA ASP A 144 -0.83 5.94 -6.84
C ASP A 144 -1.97 5.96 -5.79
N GLY A 145 -1.66 6.40 -4.56
CA GLY A 145 -2.58 6.46 -3.42
C GLY A 145 -2.74 5.17 -2.60
N ARG A 146 -2.24 4.03 -3.08
CA ARG A 146 -2.28 2.74 -2.37
C ARG A 146 -1.08 2.57 -1.46
N LEU A 147 -1.30 2.09 -0.24
CA LEU A 147 -0.22 1.83 0.72
C LEU A 147 0.63 0.64 0.23
N ILE A 148 1.92 0.87 -0.03
CA ILE A 148 2.86 -0.18 -0.44
C ILE A 148 3.84 -0.56 0.68
N ARG A 149 4.09 0.36 1.62
CA ARG A 149 4.92 0.13 2.80
C ARG A 149 4.46 1.04 3.94
N PRO A 150 4.14 0.50 5.14
CA PRO A 150 3.81 1.32 6.29
C PRO A 150 5.03 2.10 6.78
N VAL A 151 4.78 3.20 7.49
CA VAL A 151 5.85 3.89 8.23
C VAL A 151 6.16 3.05 9.47
N ARG A 152 7.42 2.64 9.64
CA ARG A 152 7.83 1.97 10.87
C ARG A 152 8.26 2.99 11.89
N VAL A 153 7.63 2.94 13.05
CA VAL A 153 7.75 3.97 14.07
C VAL A 153 8.04 3.38 15.44
N ARG A 154 8.72 4.18 16.27
CA ARG A 154 8.70 4.02 17.72
C ARG A 154 7.50 4.81 18.27
N VAL A 155 6.70 4.16 19.09
CA VAL A 155 5.47 4.73 19.64
C VAL A 155 5.61 4.94 21.15
N GLY A 156 5.23 6.12 21.62
CA GLY A 156 5.10 6.43 23.04
C GLY A 156 3.75 5.93 23.53
N VAL A 157 3.74 5.18 24.63
CA VAL A 157 2.52 4.71 25.29
C VAL A 157 2.48 5.24 26.72
N SER A 158 1.26 5.50 27.20
CA SER A 158 1.05 5.99 28.55
C SER A 158 1.43 4.94 29.59
N THR A 159 2.06 5.38 30.67
CA THR A 159 2.38 4.53 31.84
C THR A 159 1.21 4.40 32.83
N VAL A 160 0.03 4.95 32.52
CA VAL A 160 -1.15 4.82 33.39
C VAL A 160 -1.72 3.41 33.27
N ASN A 161 -1.23 2.57 34.18
CA ASN A 161 -1.52 1.16 34.35
C ASN A 161 -3.01 0.88 34.59
N GLU A 162 -3.77 0.50 33.56
CA GLU A 162 -5.06 -0.21 33.71
C GLU A 162 -4.85 -1.70 34.07
N ARG A 163 -3.98 -2.00 35.05
CA ARG A 163 -4.06 -3.30 35.76
C ARG A 163 -5.09 -3.19 36.87
N GLY A 164 -6.34 -3.03 36.45
CA GLY A 164 -7.51 -3.35 37.24
C GLY A 164 -7.95 -4.78 36.92
N GLU A 165 -7.15 -5.79 37.30
CA GLU A 165 -7.63 -7.17 37.37
C GLU A 165 -7.53 -7.66 38.82
N SER A 166 -8.72 -7.71 39.41
CA SER A 166 -9.09 -8.26 40.70
C SER A 166 -8.60 -9.70 40.88
N HIS A 167 -7.65 -9.91 41.79
CA HIS A 167 -7.55 -11.18 42.50
C HIS A 167 -8.55 -11.17 43.68
N GLU A 168 -9.82 -11.36 43.34
CA GLU A 168 -10.87 -11.74 44.28
C GLU A 168 -11.68 -12.90 43.68
N GLN A 169 -11.22 -14.12 43.96
CA GLN A 169 -11.98 -15.38 43.95
C GLN A 169 -11.10 -16.43 44.64
N SER A 170 -11.27 -16.64 45.95
CA SER A 170 -12.26 -17.56 46.53
C SER A 170 -11.95 -19.04 46.26
N HIS A 171 -11.24 -19.66 47.21
CA HIS A 171 -11.49 -20.99 47.77
C HIS A 171 -10.87 -20.92 49.19
N ARG A 172 -11.57 -20.96 50.34
CA ARG A 172 -12.65 -21.86 50.78
C ARG A 172 -12.41 -23.28 50.30
N ASP A 173 -11.59 -24.02 51.03
CA ASP A 173 -12.02 -24.90 52.13
C ASP A 173 -10.90 -25.08 53.17
#